data_AF-A0A7K2MY98-F1
#
_entry.id   AF-A0A7K2MY98-F1
#
_cell.length_a   1.000
_cell.length_b   1.000
_cell.length_c   1.000
_cell.angle_alpha   90.00
_cell.angle_beta   90.00
_cell.angle_gamma   90.00
#
_symmetry.space_group_name_H-M   'P 1'
#
loop_
_entity.id
_entity.type
_entity.pdbx_description
1 polymer ?
#
loop_
_entity_poly.entity_id
_entity_poly.type
_entity_poly.pdbx_seq_one_letter_code
_entity_poly.pdbx_strand_id
1 'polypeptide(L)'
;GPVVSPRAEALVFTAVAPHMTFDRSVVTAPDEPVALRILERSGQAAVSIDGQLRGVLDPGDWIGVYAAPRRLRAVRLGPMDFYGRLRERMRLTDAPAAAADGVPAPLWPVFTPPPGDLAHLAMPVNVGDGSGARRPMP
;
A
#
# COMPACT_ATOMS: atom_id res chain seq x y z
N GLY A 1 6.81 -7.32 3.64
CA GLY A 1 5.59 -7.14 2.82
C GLY A 1 5.91 -6.39 1.55
N PRO A 2 4.99 -6.34 0.59
CA PRO A 2 5.19 -5.65 -0.68
C PRO A 2 5.28 -4.14 -0.51
N VAL A 3 5.95 -3.47 -1.46
CA VAL A 3 5.83 -2.03 -1.63
C VAL A 3 4.47 -1.74 -2.27
N VAL A 4 3.66 -0.89 -1.64
CA VAL A 4 2.33 -0.52 -2.12
C VAL A 4 2.29 0.95 -2.49
N SER A 5 1.73 1.25 -3.68
CA SER A 5 1.53 2.63 -4.11
C SER A 5 0.60 3.36 -3.14
N PRO A 6 0.88 4.61 -2.77
CA PRO A 6 -0.05 5.42 -1.96
C PRO A 6 -1.40 5.71 -2.63
N ARG A 7 -1.54 5.40 -3.93
CA ARG A 7 -2.81 5.49 -4.68
C ARG A 7 -3.59 4.17 -4.70
N ALA A 8 -2.97 3.06 -4.29
CA ALA A 8 -3.67 1.78 -4.22
C ALA A 8 -4.60 1.77 -3.00
N GLU A 9 -5.80 1.22 -3.20
CA GLU A 9 -6.75 0.97 -2.12
C GLU A 9 -6.74 -0.52 -1.81
N ALA A 10 -6.08 -0.89 -0.71
CA ALA A 10 -5.94 -2.28 -0.31
C ALA A 10 -5.61 -2.40 1.18
N LEU A 11 -5.92 -3.56 1.76
CA LEU A 11 -5.37 -4.00 3.04
C LEU A 11 -4.27 -5.02 2.79
N VAL A 12 -3.17 -4.94 3.55
CA VAL A 12 -2.02 -5.84 3.39
C VAL A 12 -1.75 -6.54 4.71
N PHE A 13 -1.90 -7.86 4.70
CA PHE A 13 -1.60 -8.73 5.84
C PHE A 13 -0.26 -9.40 5.61
N THR A 14 0.69 -9.20 6.51
CA THR A 14 2.02 -9.83 6.44
C THR A 14 2.32 -10.51 7.76
N ALA A 15 2.45 -11.83 7.75
CA ALA A 15 2.90 -12.57 8.91
C ALA A 15 4.36 -12.22 9.24
N VAL A 16 4.67 -12.09 10.52
CA VAL A 16 6.03 -11.83 11.01
C VAL A 16 6.61 -13.14 11.52
N ALA A 17 7.77 -13.54 10.98
CA ALA A 17 8.44 -14.80 11.31
C ALA A 17 7.49 -16.03 11.38
N PRO A 18 6.68 -16.28 10.33
CA PRO A 18 5.73 -17.38 10.34
C PRO A 18 6.44 -18.73 10.44
N HIS A 19 5.97 -19.61 11.32
CA HIS A 19 6.40 -21.01 11.43
C HIS A 19 5.48 -21.94 10.62
N MET A 20 5.16 -21.56 9.39
CA MET A 20 4.30 -22.31 8.47
C MET A 20 4.84 -22.18 7.04
N THR A 21 4.42 -23.09 6.14
CA THR A 21 4.91 -23.14 4.74
C THR A 21 4.50 -21.91 3.91
N PHE A 22 3.40 -21.25 4.27
CA PHE A 22 2.94 -20.03 3.61
C PHE A 22 3.45 -18.80 4.36
N ASP A 23 4.39 -18.08 3.75
CA ASP A 23 5.05 -16.90 4.33
C ASP A 23 4.78 -15.61 3.54
N ARG A 24 3.87 -15.67 2.58
CA ARG A 24 3.58 -14.55 1.67
C ARG A 24 2.61 -13.57 2.30
N SER A 25 2.75 -12.30 1.93
CA SER A 25 1.75 -11.29 2.24
C SER A 25 0.46 -11.57 1.45
N VAL A 26 -0.69 -11.33 2.09
CA VAL A 26 -2.01 -11.35 1.46
C VAL A 26 -2.47 -9.91 1.27
N VAL A 27 -2.95 -9.58 0.07
CA VAL A 27 -3.49 -8.26 -0.26
C VAL A 27 -4.97 -8.43 -0.54
N THR A 28 -5.83 -7.73 0.19
CA THR A 28 -7.28 -7.80 0.04
C THR A 28 -7.87 -6.47 -0.40
N ALA A 29 -9.09 -6.52 -0.94
CA ALA A 29 -9.86 -5.33 -1.26
C ALA A 29 -10.23 -4.57 0.04
N PRO A 30 -10.43 -3.24 -0.01
CA PRO A 30 -10.72 -2.44 1.18
C PRO A 30 -12.07 -2.76 1.81
N ASP A 31 -13.00 -3.34 1.05
CA ASP A 31 -14.35 -3.76 1.49
C ASP A 31 -14.40 -5.21 1.99
N GLU A 32 -13.26 -5.89 2.09
CA GLU A 32 -13.15 -7.26 2.59
C GLU A 32 -12.65 -7.25 4.05
N PRO A 33 -13.55 -7.35 5.06
CA PRO A 33 -13.13 -7.44 6.46
C PRO A 33 -12.46 -8.78 6.75
N VAL A 34 -11.34 -8.75 7.46
CA VAL A 34 -10.59 -9.94 7.86
C VAL A 34 -10.63 -10.06 9.38
N ALA A 35 -10.88 -11.26 9.89
CA ALA A 35 -10.87 -11.56 11.31
C ALA A 35 -9.83 -12.63 11.64
N LEU A 36 -9.14 -12.46 12.78
CA LEU A 36 -8.15 -13.37 13.32
C LEU A 36 -8.60 -13.82 14.71
N ARG A 37 -8.53 -15.11 15.00
CA ARG A 37 -8.79 -15.66 16.34
C ARG A 37 -7.48 -16.02 17.01
N ILE A 38 -7.31 -15.63 18.27
CA ILE A 38 -6.25 -16.15 19.12
C ILE A 38 -6.67 -17.55 19.56
N LEU A 39 -5.90 -18.57 19.18
CA LEU A 39 -6.24 -19.94 19.50
C LEU A 39 -6.08 -20.21 21.01
N GLU A 40 -6.89 -21.13 21.54
CA GLU A 40 -6.93 -21.48 22.98
C GLU A 40 -5.57 -21.87 23.57
N ARG A 41 -4.66 -22.42 22.74
CA ARG A 41 -3.31 -22.86 23.16
C ARG A 41 -2.21 -21.84 22.85
N SER A 42 -2.56 -20.69 22.29
CA SER A 42 -1.62 -19.59 22.07
C SER A 42 -1.41 -18.80 23.38
N GLY A 43 -0.34 -18.00 23.43
CA GLY A 43 -0.21 -16.98 24.47
C GLY A 43 -1.07 -15.74 24.17
N GLN A 44 -1.10 -14.80 25.11
CA GLN A 44 -1.67 -13.48 24.90
C GLN A 44 -0.98 -12.74 23.73
N ALA A 45 -1.75 -11.94 23.00
CA ALA A 45 -1.25 -11.16 21.88
C ALA A 45 -1.41 -9.66 22.13
N ALA A 46 -0.31 -8.90 22.10
CA ALA A 46 -0.37 -7.44 22.18
C ALA A 46 -0.83 -6.84 20.84
N VAL A 47 -1.72 -5.84 20.90
CA VAL A 47 -2.20 -5.10 19.74
C VAL A 47 -1.59 -3.70 19.75
N SER A 48 -0.87 -3.36 18.69
CA SER A 48 -0.28 -2.04 18.48
C SER A 48 -0.87 -1.39 17.23
N ILE A 49 -1.22 -0.12 17.32
CA ILE A 49 -1.72 0.69 16.20
C ILE A 49 -0.78 1.89 16.06
N ASP A 50 -0.22 2.07 14.86
CA ASP A 50 0.78 3.10 14.56
C ASP A 50 1.98 3.11 15.53
N GLY A 51 2.38 1.92 15.99
CA GLY A 51 3.51 1.74 16.93
C GLY A 51 3.16 1.95 18.40
N GLN A 52 1.91 2.28 18.73
CA GLN A 52 1.45 2.48 20.11
C GLN A 52 0.65 1.28 20.61
N LEU A 53 0.99 0.74 21.80
CA LEU A 53 0.22 -0.33 22.44
C LEU A 53 -1.21 0.14 22.73
N ARG A 54 -2.19 -0.61 22.25
CA ARG A 54 -3.63 -0.32 22.42
C ARG A 54 -4.34 -1.31 23.32
N GLY A 55 -3.80 -2.52 23.46
CA GLY A 55 -4.40 -3.54 24.30
C GLY A 55 -3.71 -4.88 24.14
N VAL A 56 -4.29 -5.88 24.79
CA VAL A 56 -3.87 -7.28 24.76
C VAL A 56 -5.13 -8.12 24.48
N LEU A 57 -4.98 -9.14 23.64
CA LEU A 57 -6.00 -10.14 23.35
C LEU A 57 -5.66 -11.44 24.10
N ASP A 58 -6.67 -12.04 24.70
CA ASP A 58 -6.57 -13.32 25.38
C ASP A 58 -6.82 -14.50 24.44
N PRO A 59 -6.36 -15.72 24.80
CA PRO A 59 -6.77 -16.93 24.09
C PRO A 59 -8.29 -17.05 24.00
N GLY A 60 -8.79 -17.31 22.79
CA GLY A 60 -10.23 -17.35 22.48
C GLY A 60 -10.76 -16.07 21.83
N ASP A 61 -10.08 -14.93 21.98
CA ASP A 61 -10.51 -13.65 21.44
C ASP A 61 -10.42 -13.58 19.91
N TRP A 62 -11.25 -12.71 19.34
CA TRP A 62 -11.19 -12.31 17.94
C TRP A 62 -10.75 -10.86 17.79
N ILE A 63 -9.99 -10.59 16.74
CA ILE A 63 -9.72 -9.23 16.25
C ILE A 63 -10.14 -9.12 14.79
N GLY A 64 -10.93 -8.09 14.47
CA GLY A 64 -11.35 -7.74 13.12
C GLY A 64 -10.56 -6.53 12.60
N VAL A 65 -10.17 -6.60 11.33
CA VAL A 65 -9.45 -5.53 10.61
C VAL A 65 -10.20 -5.25 9.30
N TYR A 66 -10.52 -3.99 9.06
CA TYR A 66 -11.25 -3.53 7.88
C TYR A 66 -10.90 -2.07 7.57
N ALA A 67 -11.15 -1.62 6.34
CA ALA A 67 -10.92 -0.24 5.98
C ALA A 67 -11.88 0.70 6.74
N ALA A 68 -11.34 1.75 7.35
CA ALA A 68 -12.16 2.74 8.05
C ALA A 68 -13.11 3.45 7.08
N PRO A 69 -14.39 3.71 7.46
CA PRO A 69 -15.34 4.43 6.60
C PRO A 69 -14.91 5.85 6.26
N ARG A 70 -14.04 6.45 7.10
CA ARG A 70 -13.54 7.81 6.93
C ARG A 70 -12.05 7.76 6.60
N ARG A 71 -11.71 8.31 5.42
CA ARG A 71 -10.32 8.43 4.98
C ARG A 71 -9.63 9.60 5.64
N LEU A 72 -8.36 9.40 6.00
CA LEU A 72 -7.48 10.48 6.43
C LEU A 72 -7.28 11.48 5.28
N ARG A 73 -7.47 12.77 5.57
CA ARG A 73 -7.20 13.85 4.63
C ARG A 73 -5.80 14.40 4.90
N ALA A 74 -4.87 14.11 4.00
CA ALA A 74 -3.51 14.64 4.05
C ALA A 74 -3.36 15.80 3.07
N VAL A 75 -2.84 16.95 3.54
CA VAL A 75 -2.47 18.07 2.68
C VAL A 75 -1.14 17.77 1.99
N ARG A 76 -1.04 18.06 0.70
CA ARG A 76 0.20 17.94 -0.08
C ARG A 76 0.62 19.32 -0.55
N LEU A 77 1.88 19.68 -0.30
CA LEU A 77 2.46 20.98 -0.70
C LEU A 77 3.09 20.93 -2.11
N GLY A 78 3.11 19.76 -2.75
CA GLY A 78 3.65 19.56 -4.10
C GLY A 78 3.34 18.16 -4.64
N PRO A 79 3.76 17.86 -5.89
CA PRO A 79 3.56 16.56 -6.52
C PRO A 79 4.18 15.41 -5.71
N MET A 80 3.50 14.26 -5.67
CA MET A 80 4.03 13.08 -4.99
C MET A 80 5.01 12.34 -5.91
N ASP A 81 6.30 12.47 -5.62
CA ASP A 81 7.31 11.53 -6.15
C ASP A 81 7.49 10.36 -5.17
N PHE A 82 6.64 9.35 -5.28
CA PHE A 82 6.73 8.15 -4.45
C PHE A 82 7.90 7.26 -4.86
N TYR A 83 8.08 7.05 -6.17
CA TYR A 83 9.07 6.11 -6.70
C TYR A 83 10.50 6.64 -6.57
N GLY A 84 10.73 7.93 -6.78
CA GLY A 84 12.03 8.55 -6.49
C GLY A 84 12.41 8.43 -5.02
N ARG A 85 11.47 8.76 -4.10
CA ARG A 85 11.67 8.60 -2.65
C ARG A 85 11.90 7.14 -2.23
N LEU A 86 11.19 6.19 -2.85
CA LEU A 86 11.41 4.77 -2.61
C LEU A 86 12.83 4.36 -3.02
N ARG A 87 13.27 4.74 -4.23
CA ARG A 87 14.62 4.46 -4.74
C ARG A 87 15.69 5.03 -3.81
N GLU A 88 15.54 6.29 -3.40
CA GLU A 88 16.46 6.97 -2.48
C GLU A 88 16.51 6.27 -1.12
N ARG A 89 15.35 6.07 -0.47
CA ARG A 89 15.27 5.55 0.90
C ARG A 89 15.71 4.10 1.01
N MET A 90 15.42 3.28 0.01
CA MET A 90 15.79 1.86 -0.03
C MET A 90 17.16 1.63 -0.68
N ARG A 91 17.84 2.69 -1.16
CA ARG A 91 19.09 2.60 -1.92
C ARG A 91 19.03 1.58 -3.07
N LEU A 92 17.93 1.61 -3.82
CA LEU A 92 17.77 0.70 -4.95
C LEU A 92 18.79 1.09 -6.01
N THR A 93 19.77 0.23 -6.24
CA THR A 93 20.70 0.36 -7.37
C THR A 93 19.92 0.18 -8.67
N ASP A 94 20.17 1.04 -9.64
CA ASP A 94 19.61 0.86 -10.97
C ASP A 94 20.13 -0.46 -11.58
N ALA A 95 19.45 -0.94 -12.62
CA ALA A 95 19.86 -2.16 -13.30
C ALA A 95 21.29 -2.03 -13.87
N PRO A 96 22.04 -3.13 -14.02
CA PRO A 96 23.38 -3.11 -14.62
C PRO A 96 23.46 -2.40 -15.99
N ALA A 97 22.37 -2.44 -16.77
CA ALA A 97 22.26 -1.70 -18.02
C ALA A 97 22.38 -0.17 -17.83
N ALA A 98 21.70 0.39 -16.82
CA ALA A 98 21.79 1.83 -16.53
C ALA A 98 23.21 2.24 -16.10
N ALA A 99 23.94 1.35 -15.42
CA ALA A 99 25.34 1.59 -15.08
C ALA A 99 26.24 1.59 -16.34
N ALA A 100 25.96 0.72 -17.32
CA ALA A 100 26.66 0.71 -18.61
C ALA A 100 26.36 1.97 -19.44
N ASP A 101 25.13 2.48 -19.36
CA ASP A 101 24.68 3.70 -20.05
C ASP A 101 25.26 4.98 -19.39
N GLY A 102 25.84 4.88 -18.20
CA GLY A 102 26.44 5.99 -17.46
C GLY A 102 25.44 7.03 -16.92
N VAL A 103 24.14 6.78 -17.08
CA VAL A 103 23.05 7.66 -16.64
C VAL A 103 21.96 6.80 -15.98
N PRO A 104 21.40 7.23 -14.83
CA PRO A 104 20.25 6.56 -14.23
C PRO A 104 19.09 6.44 -15.21
N ALA A 105 18.39 5.31 -15.18
CA ALA A 105 17.19 5.14 -15.98
C ALA A 105 16.17 6.25 -15.64
N PRO A 106 15.65 7.00 -16.64
CA PRO A 106 14.69 8.05 -16.41
C PRO A 106 13.37 7.43 -15.91
N LEU A 107 12.79 8.04 -14.87
CA LEU A 107 11.44 7.72 -14.44
C LEU A 107 10.46 8.58 -15.22
N TRP A 108 9.43 7.98 -15.80
CA TRP A 108 8.32 8.72 -16.40
C TRP A 108 7.19 8.90 -15.37
N PRO A 109 7.01 10.10 -14.79
CA PRO A 109 5.93 10.35 -13.85
C PRO A 109 4.60 10.49 -14.57
N VAL A 110 3.54 9.94 -13.97
CA VAL A 110 2.15 9.97 -14.49
C VAL A 110 1.56 11.37 -14.69
N PHE A 111 2.24 12.42 -14.22
CA PHE A 111 1.84 13.82 -14.38
C PHE A 111 2.49 14.52 -15.58
N THR A 112 3.39 13.83 -16.29
CA THR A 112 4.00 14.32 -17.54
C THR A 112 3.42 13.57 -18.73
N PRO A 113 3.35 14.18 -19.93
CA PRO A 113 2.94 13.48 -21.14
C PRO A 113 3.75 12.20 -21.36
N PRO A 114 3.15 11.12 -21.91
CA PRO A 114 3.88 9.92 -22.27
C PRO A 114 5.03 10.24 -23.24
N PRO A 115 6.19 9.56 -23.06
CA PRO A 115 7.20 9.45 -24.10
C PRO A 115 6.58 9.11 -25.46
N GLY A 116 7.14 9.64 -26.55
CA GLY A 116 6.54 9.54 -27.88
C GLY A 116 6.38 8.10 -28.38
N ASP A 117 7.28 7.21 -28.00
CA ASP A 117 7.20 5.78 -28.24
C ASP A 117 6.04 5.09 -27.50
N LEU A 118 5.57 5.67 -26.39
CA LEU A 118 4.39 5.21 -25.65
C LEU A 118 3.08 5.91 -26.08
N ALA A 119 3.11 6.83 -27.04
CA ALA A 119 1.94 7.63 -27.43
C ALA A 119 0.79 6.80 -28.01
N HIS A 120 1.07 5.58 -28.48
CA HIS A 120 0.07 4.66 -29.02
C HIS A 120 -0.72 3.91 -27.93
N LEU A 121 -0.30 4.00 -26.66
CA LEU A 121 -0.99 3.33 -25.57
C LEU A 121 -2.27 4.07 -25.18
N ALA A 122 -3.36 3.33 -25.06
CA ALA A 122 -4.59 3.82 -24.47
C ALA A 122 -4.41 3.93 -22.94
N MET A 123 -3.94 5.08 -22.47
CA MET A 123 -3.71 5.32 -21.06
C MET A 123 -5.04 5.44 -20.30
N PRO A 124 -5.16 4.85 -19.10
CA PRO A 124 -6.34 5.07 -18.26
C PRO A 124 -6.47 6.57 -17.95
N VAL A 125 -7.67 7.12 -18.19
CA VAL A 125 -7.98 8.51 -17.85
C VAL A 125 -7.64 8.78 -16.39
N ASN A 126 -6.91 9.87 -16.13
CA ASN A 126 -6.49 10.24 -14.79
C ASN A 126 -7.74 10.62 -13.99
N VAL A 127 -8.28 9.69 -13.20
CA VAL A 127 -9.35 9.92 -12.23
C VAL A 127 -8.77 10.74 -11.07
N GLY A 128 -8.49 12.00 -11.35
CA GLY A 128 -7.91 12.98 -10.43
C GLY A 128 -8.77 14.24 -10.26
N ASP A 129 -9.66 14.54 -11.21
CA ASP A 129 -10.67 15.60 -11.04
C ASP A 129 -11.97 15.00 -10.50
N GLY A 130 -12.03 14.88 -9.19
CA GLY A 130 -13.24 14.51 -8.45
C GLY A 130 -14.31 15.60 -8.49
N SER A 131 -14.93 15.85 -9.65
CA SER A 131 -16.32 16.34 -9.72
C SER A 131 -17.29 15.14 -9.76
N GLY A 132 -17.13 14.22 -8.81
CA GLY A 132 -18.10 13.17 -8.56
C GLY A 132 -19.27 13.74 -7.77
N ALA A 133 -20.36 14.05 -8.47
CA ALA A 133 -21.63 14.43 -7.90
C ALA A 133 -22.00 13.48 -6.73
N ARG A 134 -22.18 14.05 -5.54
CA ARG A 134 -22.79 13.35 -4.41
C ARG A 134 -24.20 12.95 -4.83
N ARG A 135 -24.46 11.65 -5.01
CA ARG A 135 -25.84 11.16 -4.92
C ARG A 135 -26.21 11.13 -3.43
N PRO A 136 -27.28 11.80 -2.99
CA PRO A 136 -27.84 11.52 -1.69
C PRO A 136 -28.45 10.10 -1.71
N MET A 137 -28.11 9.30 -0.71
CA MET A 137 -28.75 8.03 -0.42
C MET A 137 -29.90 8.27 0.58
N PRO A 138 -30.94 7.41 0.56
CA PRO A 138 -32.26 7.64 1.16
C PRO A 138 -32.29 7.63 2.69
#